data_AF-A0A0P1KLE1-F1
#
_entry.id   AF-A0A0P1KLE1-F1
#
_cell.length_a   1.000
_cell.length_b   1.000
_cell.length_c   1.000
_cell.angle_alpha   90.00
_cell.angle_beta   90.00
_cell.angle_gamma   90.00
#
_symmetry.space_group_name_H-M   'P 1'
#
loop_
_entity.id
_entity.type
_entity.pdbx_description
1 polymer ?
#
loop_
_entity_poly.entity_id
_entity_poly.type
_entity_poly.pdbx_seq_one_letter_code
_entity_poly.pdbx_strand_id
1 'polypeptide(L)' 'KTATFMPKPVFNDNGSGMHVHQSLWKGGQPLFFGEGTYANLSQTARWYIGGI' A
#
# COMPACT_ATOMS: atom_id res chain seq x y z
N LYS A 1 15.85 28.65 1.90
CA LYS A 1 14.83 27.65 2.31
C LYS A 1 15.19 26.31 1.64
N THR A 2 15.01 25.18 2.33
CA THR A 2 15.43 23.84 1.85
C THR A 2 14.32 22.82 2.17
N ALA A 3 14.08 21.85 1.30
CA ALA A 3 13.17 20.72 1.53
C ALA A 3 13.91 19.54 2.17
N THR A 4 13.22 18.73 2.98
CA THR A 4 13.75 17.50 3.58
C THR A 4 12.71 16.39 3.52
N PHE A 5 13.16 15.16 3.33
CA PHE A 5 12.34 13.93 3.36
C PHE A 5 12.57 13.13 4.64
N MET A 6 13.16 13.76 5.67
CA MET A 6 13.35 13.13 6.98
C MET A 6 11.99 12.64 7.52
N PRO A 7 11.89 11.40 8.05
CA PRO A 7 10.61 10.85 8.53
C PRO A 7 9.95 11.66 9.63
N LYS A 8 10.73 12.34 10.48
CA LYS A 8 10.23 13.13 11.61
C LYS A 8 11.14 14.33 11.90
N PRO A 9 11.00 15.45 11.16
CA PRO A 9 11.87 16.61 11.35
C PRO A 9 11.47 17.51 12.52
N VAL A 10 10.23 17.37 13.02
CA VAL A 10 9.66 18.24 14.07
C VAL A 10 9.05 17.39 15.19
N PHE A 11 9.42 17.69 16.43
CA PHE A 11 8.84 17.08 17.62
C PHE A 11 7.37 17.53 17.80
N ASN A 12 6.49 16.60 18.13
CA ASN A 12 5.06 16.83 18.36
C ASN A 12 4.25 17.36 17.16
N ASP A 13 4.76 17.22 15.93
CA ASP A 13 4.03 17.45 14.67
C ASP A 13 4.08 16.20 13.79
N ASN A 14 3.26 16.09 12.75
CA ASN A 14 3.19 14.93 11.86
C ASN A 14 4.54 14.66 11.16
N GLY A 15 4.82 13.38 10.90
CA GLY A 15 5.99 12.94 10.14
C GLY A 15 5.75 12.97 8.63
N SER A 16 6.82 12.71 7.87
CA SER A 16 6.73 12.44 6.42
C SER A 16 6.77 10.93 6.18
N GLY A 17 5.69 10.39 5.64
CA GLY A 17 5.59 8.98 5.24
C GLY A 17 5.67 8.79 3.73
N MET A 18 5.92 7.55 3.30
CA MET A 18 5.90 7.15 1.89
C MET A 18 4.99 5.92 1.75
N HIS A 19 3.69 6.14 1.70
CA HIS A 19 2.74 5.05 1.48
C HIS A 19 2.86 4.54 0.05
N VAL A 20 3.03 3.23 -0.11
CA VAL A 20 3.17 2.59 -1.43
C VAL A 20 1.96 1.72 -1.69
N HIS A 21 1.17 2.12 -2.69
CA HIS A 21 0.06 1.31 -3.20
C HIS A 21 0.62 0.26 -4.16
N GLN A 22 0.32 -1.02 -3.89
CA GLN A 22 0.85 -2.16 -4.65
C GLN A 22 -0.30 -2.96 -5.26
N SER A 23 -0.11 -3.45 -6.49
CA SER A 23 -1.07 -4.32 -7.17
C SER A 23 -0.36 -5.30 -8.10
N LEU A 24 -0.90 -6.52 -8.22
CA LEU A 24 -0.41 -7.51 -9.17
C LEU A 24 -1.35 -7.64 -10.37
N TRP A 25 -0.75 -7.79 -11.55
CA TRP A 25 -1.44 -7.90 -12.84
C TRP A 25 -0.86 -9.05 -13.65
N LYS A 26 -1.70 -9.73 -14.43
CA LYS A 26 -1.25 -10.77 -15.38
C LYS A 26 -2.14 -10.74 -16.61
N GLY A 27 -1.52 -10.68 -17.80
CA GLY A 27 -2.26 -10.63 -19.06
C GLY A 27 -3.22 -9.44 -19.15
N GLY A 28 -2.87 -8.29 -18.57
CA GLY A 28 -3.71 -7.09 -18.56
C GLY A 28 -4.90 -7.14 -17.60
N GLN A 29 -5.02 -8.19 -16.77
CA GLN A 29 -6.11 -8.32 -15.78
C GLN A 29 -5.60 -8.12 -14.35
N PRO A 30 -6.36 -7.43 -13.48
CA PRO A 30 -5.99 -7.22 -12.09
C PRO A 30 -6.15 -8.51 -11.28
N LEU A 31 -5.16 -8.84 -10.45
CA LEU A 31 -5.18 -10.07 -9.64
C LEU A 31 -5.68 -9.86 -8.21
N PHE A 32 -5.80 -8.61 -7.76
CA PHE A 32 -6.15 -8.29 -6.37
C PHE A 32 -7.64 -8.13 -6.10
N PHE A 33 -8.46 -7.97 -7.14
CA PHE A 33 -9.91 -7.86 -6.98
C PHE A 33 -10.57 -9.23 -6.79
N GLY A 34 -11.46 -9.34 -5.82
CA GLY A 34 -12.33 -10.49 -5.60
C GLY A 34 -13.67 -10.05 -5.03
N GLU A 35 -14.72 -10.09 -5.86
CA GLU A 35 -16.05 -9.61 -5.47
C GLU A 35 -16.65 -10.41 -4.31
N GLY A 36 -17.31 -9.71 -3.37
CA GLY A 36 -18.06 -10.34 -2.28
C GLY A 36 -17.20 -10.91 -1.15
N THR A 37 -15.88 -10.72 -1.19
CA THR A 37 -14.96 -11.09 -0.12
C THR A 37 -14.67 -9.90 0.80
N TYR A 38 -13.94 -10.14 1.90
CA TYR A 38 -13.47 -9.06 2.77
C TYR A 38 -12.73 -7.98 1.97
N ALA A 39 -13.22 -6.74 2.05
CA ALA A 39 -12.71 -5.58 1.33
C ALA A 39 -12.60 -5.77 -0.21
N ASN A 40 -13.38 -6.69 -0.79
CA ASN A 40 -13.29 -7.11 -2.19
C ASN A 40 -11.88 -7.56 -2.62
N LEU A 41 -11.14 -8.20 -1.71
CA LEU A 41 -9.80 -8.69 -1.95
C LEU A 41 -9.80 -10.17 -2.37
N SER A 42 -9.15 -10.45 -3.49
CA SER A 42 -8.90 -11.83 -3.93
C SER A 42 -8.08 -12.60 -2.90
N GLN A 43 -8.08 -13.93 -3.01
CA GLN A 43 -7.19 -14.77 -2.19
C GLN A 43 -5.71 -14.41 -2.43
N THR A 44 -5.34 -14.09 -3.67
CA THR A 44 -3.99 -13.63 -4.04
C THR A 44 -3.61 -12.35 -3.29
N ALA A 45 -4.51 -11.36 -3.22
CA ALA A 45 -4.25 -10.14 -2.45
C ALA A 45 -4.07 -10.43 -0.96
N ARG A 46 -4.91 -11.29 -0.38
CA ARG A 46 -4.81 -11.65 1.04
C ARG A 46 -3.51 -12.39 1.37
N TRP A 47 -3.04 -13.27 0.49
CA TRP A 47 -1.74 -13.93 0.65
C TRP A 47 -0.56 -12.97 0.46
N TYR A 48 -0.67 -12.04 -0.49
CA TYR A 48 0.32 -10.98 -0.66
C TYR A 48 0.45 -10.12 0.60
N ILE A 49 -0.69 -9.71 1.18
CA ILE A 49 -0.73 -8.96 2.45
C ILE A 49 -0.13 -9.78 3.59
N GLY A 50 -0.47 -11.07 3.70
CA GLY A 50 0.09 -11.94 4.76
C GLY A 50 1.58 -12.23 4.63
N GLY A 51 2.20 -11.93 3.48
CA GLY A 51 3.64 -12.06 3.27
C GLY A 51 4.43 -10.77 3.52
N ILE A 52 3.76 -9.62 3.62
CA ILE A 52 4.35 -8.35 4.08
C ILE A 52 4.34 -8.33 5.60
#